data_AF-A0A7R9GJT9-F1
#
_entry.id   AF-A0A7R9GJT9-F1
#
_cell.length_a   1.000
_cell.length_b   1.000
_cell.length_c   1.000
_cell.angle_alpha   90.00
_cell.angle_beta   90.00
_cell.angle_gamma   90.00
#
_symmetry.space_group_name_H-M   'P 1'
#
loop_
_entity.id
_entity.type
_entity.pdbx_description
1 polymer ?
#
loop_
_entity_poly.entity_id
_entity_poly.type
_entity_poly.pdbx_seq_one_letter_code
_entity_poly.pdbx_strand_id
1 'polypeptide(L)'
;MGHIQYFMSYSHLPTQFRDGANSGFHEAIGDTMSLSSSSMKHLQKIGLLKPGRFSSQEIAEKDINILLTKASSTFGQLGFAYSLDLWRWDVLGNDSVTNKNMNKAYWDHVERLMGIKPMPRTEEDLDPGAIYHVANGVSYIRYFMSIILQHQFHEAMCKAAGEYDPKKADKPLHNCDFYKSKPAGDLLRKAMHLGSSKPWPLVLEKITGQKTMTADSLKRFYKPLERFLDKFLAENKQCIGWGKVHQDNISKFYFRFNQAKFDMKASEPLEVEETAARNFFATWDLLQSNLYYPYASANWNYKTNMTEDNLNS
;
A
#
# COMPACT_ATOMS: atom_id res chain seq x y z
N MET A 1 2.13 2.48 -14.20
CA MET A 1 2.90 1.34 -14.77
C MET A 1 2.87 0.08 -13.92
N GLY A 2 3.00 0.14 -12.59
CA GLY A 2 2.93 -1.05 -11.72
C GLY A 2 1.69 -1.91 -11.94
N HIS A 3 0.49 -1.32 -11.93
CA HIS A 3 -0.77 -2.02 -12.25
C HIS A 3 -0.72 -2.69 -13.61
N ILE A 4 -0.29 -1.99 -14.67
CA ILE A 4 -0.21 -2.54 -16.04
C ILE A 4 0.71 -3.76 -16.09
N GLN A 5 1.87 -3.70 -15.43
CA GLN A 5 2.78 -4.83 -15.39
C GLN A 5 2.17 -6.04 -14.68
N TYR A 6 1.38 -5.80 -13.62
CA TYR A 6 0.67 -6.86 -12.93
C TYR A 6 -0.42 -7.46 -13.84
N PHE A 7 -1.21 -6.61 -14.51
CA PHE A 7 -2.25 -7.01 -15.47
C PHE A 7 -1.69 -7.94 -16.55
N MET A 8 -0.55 -7.56 -17.13
CA MET A 8 0.13 -8.38 -18.13
C MET A 8 0.61 -9.72 -17.54
N SER A 9 1.09 -9.73 -16.29
CA SER A 9 1.70 -10.92 -15.67
C SER A 9 0.70 -12.03 -15.37
N TYR A 10 -0.52 -11.69 -14.96
CA TYR A 10 -1.58 -12.66 -14.69
C TYR A 10 -2.59 -12.83 -15.83
N SER A 11 -2.38 -12.19 -16.98
CA SER A 11 -3.32 -12.20 -18.12
C SER A 11 -3.66 -13.61 -18.63
N HIS A 12 -2.78 -14.58 -18.42
CA HIS A 12 -2.95 -15.98 -18.77
C HIS A 12 -3.87 -16.76 -17.81
N LEU A 13 -4.16 -16.21 -16.62
CA LEU A 13 -5.05 -16.83 -15.65
C LEU A 13 -6.51 -16.71 -16.10
N PRO A 14 -7.40 -17.59 -15.60
CA PRO A 14 -8.83 -17.38 -15.68
C PRO A 14 -9.24 -16.01 -15.12
N THR A 15 -10.29 -15.41 -15.67
CA THR A 15 -10.72 -14.03 -15.40
C THR A 15 -10.93 -13.76 -13.91
N GLN A 16 -11.46 -14.75 -13.17
CA GLN A 16 -11.66 -14.66 -11.72
C GLN A 16 -10.36 -14.56 -10.90
N PHE A 17 -9.23 -14.97 -11.47
CA PHE A 17 -7.92 -14.86 -10.85
C PHE A 17 -7.07 -13.68 -11.38
N ARG A 18 -7.61 -12.87 -12.29
CA ARG A 18 -6.95 -11.69 -12.87
C ARG A 18 -7.04 -10.45 -11.99
N ASP A 19 -6.71 -10.62 -10.72
CA ASP A 19 -6.61 -9.55 -9.72
C ASP A 19 -5.35 -9.78 -8.87
N GLY A 20 -5.00 -8.82 -8.03
CA GLY A 20 -3.89 -8.93 -7.10
C GLY A 20 -4.21 -9.93 -5.99
N ALA A 21 -3.18 -10.56 -5.44
CA ALA A 21 -3.31 -11.50 -4.32
C ALA A 21 -4.14 -10.95 -3.13
N ASN A 22 -4.04 -9.63 -2.89
CA ASN A 22 -5.02 -8.84 -2.17
C ASN A 22 -4.95 -7.38 -2.68
N SER A 23 -5.84 -6.51 -2.19
CA SER A 23 -5.92 -5.11 -2.63
C SER A 23 -4.63 -4.31 -2.41
N GLY A 24 -3.84 -4.62 -1.37
CA GLY A 24 -2.57 -3.96 -1.08
C GLY A 24 -1.43 -4.36 -2.03
N PHE A 25 -1.45 -5.58 -2.60
CA PHE A 25 -0.43 -6.01 -3.56
C PHE A 25 -0.46 -5.16 -4.83
N HIS A 26 -1.66 -4.79 -5.30
CA HIS A 26 -1.82 -4.04 -6.53
C HIS A 26 -1.17 -2.65 -6.47
N GLU A 27 -1.33 -1.97 -5.34
CA GLU A 27 -0.73 -0.67 -5.07
C GLU A 27 0.78 -0.79 -4.85
N ALA A 28 1.22 -1.80 -4.07
CA ALA A 28 2.60 -1.92 -3.62
C ALA A 28 3.64 -2.12 -4.73
N ILE A 29 3.27 -2.73 -5.86
CA ILE A 29 4.22 -3.04 -6.94
C ILE A 29 4.78 -1.77 -7.56
N GLY A 30 3.94 -0.79 -7.88
CA GLY A 30 4.39 0.48 -8.44
C GLY A 30 5.29 1.23 -7.46
N ASP A 31 4.87 1.28 -6.19
CA ASP A 31 5.58 2.01 -5.15
C ASP A 31 6.93 1.36 -4.81
N THR A 32 7.04 0.03 -4.90
CA THR A 32 8.31 -0.68 -4.77
C THR A 32 9.31 -0.22 -5.84
N MET A 33 8.87 -0.05 -7.09
CA MET A 33 9.74 0.48 -8.15
C MET A 33 10.13 1.93 -7.87
N SER A 34 9.18 2.74 -7.37
CA SER A 34 9.40 4.13 -7.01
C SER A 34 10.46 4.29 -5.92
N LEU A 35 10.48 3.40 -4.92
CA LEU A 35 11.51 3.39 -3.87
C LEU A 35 12.93 3.24 -4.45
N SER A 36 13.12 2.34 -5.42
CA SER A 36 14.40 2.16 -6.11
C SER A 36 14.75 3.33 -7.02
N SER A 37 13.80 3.80 -7.85
CA SER A 37 14.06 4.83 -8.85
C SER A 37 14.30 6.22 -8.27
N SER A 38 13.83 6.45 -7.04
CA SER A 38 14.05 7.71 -6.30
C SER A 38 15.31 7.70 -5.43
N SER A 39 16.10 6.62 -5.44
CA SER A 39 17.40 6.59 -4.75
C SER A 39 18.41 7.54 -5.42
N MET A 40 19.34 8.07 -4.63
CA MET A 40 20.40 8.92 -5.16
C MET A 40 21.25 8.17 -6.20
N LYS A 41 21.50 6.88 -5.93
CA LYS A 41 22.21 5.97 -6.84
C LYS A 41 21.53 5.86 -8.20
N HIS A 42 20.20 5.72 -8.23
CA HIS A 42 19.45 5.66 -9.48
C HIS A 42 19.50 6.99 -10.24
N LEU A 43 19.25 8.11 -9.55
CA LEU A 43 19.27 9.45 -10.15
C LEU A 43 20.64 9.79 -10.78
N GLN A 44 21.74 9.35 -10.16
CA GLN A 44 23.08 9.46 -10.74
C GLN A 44 23.24 8.59 -11.99
N LYS A 45 22.77 7.33 -11.91
CA LYS A 45 22.87 6.35 -13.01
C LYS A 45 22.13 6.81 -14.28
N ILE A 46 21.01 7.52 -14.13
CA ILE A 46 20.22 8.07 -15.27
C ILE A 46 20.60 9.50 -15.64
N GLY A 47 21.62 10.10 -14.99
CA GLY A 47 22.13 11.43 -15.33
C GLY A 47 21.32 12.62 -14.81
N LEU A 48 20.28 12.40 -13.99
CA LEU A 48 19.53 13.47 -13.34
C LEU A 48 20.32 14.12 -12.17
N LEU A 49 21.28 13.39 -11.61
CA LEU A 49 22.23 13.92 -10.62
C LEU A 49 23.67 13.70 -11.08
N LYS A 50 24.47 14.76 -11.12
CA LYS A 50 25.89 14.66 -11.52
C LYS A 50 26.69 13.86 -10.48
N PRO A 51 27.45 12.81 -10.88
CA PRO A 51 28.39 12.12 -9.99
C PRO A 51 29.45 13.09 -9.45
N GLY A 52 29.92 12.86 -8.23
CA GLY A 52 30.99 13.68 -7.61
C GLY A 52 30.60 15.12 -7.27
N ARG A 53 29.32 15.49 -7.41
CA ARG A 53 28.82 16.83 -7.04
C ARG A 53 28.92 17.12 -5.53
N PHE A 54 28.92 16.08 -4.72
CA PHE A 54 28.87 16.17 -3.26
C PHE A 54 29.99 15.33 -2.66
N SER A 55 30.59 15.85 -1.58
CA SER A 55 31.49 15.09 -0.72
C SER A 55 30.74 13.98 0.02
N SER A 56 31.47 13.00 0.57
CA SER A 56 30.87 11.91 1.35
C SER A 56 30.04 12.40 2.54
N GLN A 57 30.45 13.51 3.16
CA GLN A 57 29.71 14.12 4.26
C GLN A 57 28.39 14.73 3.78
N GLU A 58 28.42 15.49 2.68
CA GLU A 58 27.21 16.09 2.10
C GLU A 58 26.22 15.03 1.60
N ILE A 59 26.70 13.87 1.13
CA ILE A 59 25.83 12.74 0.75
C ILE A 59 25.07 12.24 1.97
N ALA A 60 25.74 12.02 3.11
CA ALA A 60 25.09 11.54 4.32
C ALA A 60 24.02 12.53 4.83
N GLU A 61 24.28 13.83 4.79
CA GLU A 61 23.30 14.87 5.16
C GLU A 61 22.10 14.89 4.19
N LYS A 62 22.36 14.74 2.89
CA LYS A 62 21.29 14.69 1.87
C LYS A 62 20.45 13.43 1.95
N ASP A 63 21.04 12.29 2.34
CA ASP A 63 20.29 11.06 2.57
C ASP A 63 19.27 11.24 3.70
N ILE A 64 19.63 11.95 4.77
CA ILE A 64 18.67 12.31 5.84
C ILE A 64 17.56 13.21 5.30
N ASN A 65 17.88 14.22 4.48
CA ASN A 65 16.87 15.09 3.89
C ASN A 65 15.89 14.31 2.98
N ILE A 66 16.41 13.41 2.15
CA ILE A 66 15.60 12.53 1.28
C ILE A 66 14.70 11.63 2.15
N LEU A 67 15.25 11.02 3.19
CA LEU A 67 14.49 10.20 4.12
C LEU A 67 13.39 11.00 4.82
N LEU A 68 13.68 12.23 5.25
CA LEU A 68 12.70 13.11 5.89
C LEU A 68 11.55 13.45 4.94
N THR A 69 11.85 13.82 3.68
CA THR A 69 10.84 14.07 2.64
C THR A 69 9.99 12.82 2.35
N LYS A 70 10.60 11.63 2.32
CA LYS A 70 9.86 10.37 2.14
C LYS A 70 9.03 10.02 3.38
N ALA A 71 9.53 10.30 4.58
CA ALA A 71 8.86 9.98 5.83
C ALA A 71 7.60 10.84 6.02
N SER A 72 7.67 12.13 5.66
CA SER A 72 6.52 13.04 5.79
C SER A 72 5.32 12.57 4.96
N SER A 73 5.55 12.08 3.73
CA SER A 73 4.49 11.49 2.92
C SER A 73 4.06 10.12 3.45
N THR A 74 5.01 9.24 3.78
CA THR A 74 4.72 7.83 4.14
C THR A 74 3.95 7.70 5.45
N PHE A 75 4.42 8.34 6.54
CA PHE A 75 3.76 8.21 7.84
C PHE A 75 2.46 9.03 7.92
N GLY A 76 2.39 10.16 7.22
CA GLY A 76 1.15 10.90 7.03
C GLY A 76 0.10 10.05 6.30
N GLN A 77 0.50 9.37 5.22
CA GLN A 77 -0.39 8.48 4.47
C GLN A 77 -0.82 7.25 5.28
N LEU A 78 0.06 6.67 6.10
CA LEU A 78 -0.33 5.58 7.02
C LEU A 78 -1.43 6.02 8.00
N GLY A 79 -1.24 7.17 8.64
CA GLY A 79 -2.21 7.72 9.58
C GLY A 79 -3.55 8.03 8.91
N PHE A 80 -3.50 8.68 7.73
CA PHE A 80 -4.68 9.04 6.95
C PHE A 80 -5.43 7.81 6.42
N ALA A 81 -4.72 6.84 5.85
CA ALA A 81 -5.32 5.63 5.31
C ALA A 81 -6.06 4.84 6.39
N TYR A 82 -5.49 4.83 7.60
CA TYR A 82 -6.07 4.12 8.72
C TYR A 82 -7.25 4.85 9.34
N SER A 83 -7.15 6.17 9.54
CA SER A 83 -8.26 6.96 10.07
C SER A 83 -9.49 6.90 9.17
N LEU A 84 -9.29 6.91 7.85
CA LEU A 84 -10.37 6.89 6.87
C LEU A 84 -11.14 5.56 6.85
N ASP A 85 -10.45 4.42 6.86
CA ASP A 85 -11.14 3.12 6.83
C ASP A 85 -11.68 2.73 8.20
N LEU A 86 -11.06 3.15 9.32
CA LEU A 86 -11.68 3.03 10.65
C LEU A 86 -13.01 3.77 10.70
N TRP A 87 -13.04 5.03 10.25
CA TRP A 87 -14.27 5.81 10.17
C TRP A 87 -15.34 5.09 9.32
N ARG A 88 -14.98 4.57 8.14
CA ARG A 88 -15.93 3.82 7.31
C ARG A 88 -16.43 2.54 7.96
N TRP A 89 -15.57 1.80 8.65
CA TRP A 89 -15.99 0.60 9.36
C TRP A 89 -16.91 0.93 10.53
N ASP A 90 -16.67 2.04 11.22
CA ASP A 90 -17.57 2.50 12.27
C ASP A 90 -18.92 2.94 11.69
N VAL A 91 -18.95 3.64 10.55
CA VAL A 91 -20.21 4.00 9.85
C VAL A 91 -20.98 2.76 9.37
N LEU A 92 -20.28 1.74 8.85
CA LEU A 92 -20.91 0.58 8.20
C LEU A 92 -21.22 -0.59 9.15
N GLY A 93 -20.47 -0.72 10.24
CA GLY A 93 -20.45 -1.93 11.06
C GLY A 93 -20.69 -1.69 12.55
N ASN A 94 -20.89 -0.43 12.99
CA ASN A 94 -21.06 -0.10 14.39
C ASN A 94 -22.22 0.90 14.57
N ASP A 95 -23.13 0.64 15.51
CA ASP A 95 -24.24 1.55 15.81
C ASP A 95 -23.77 2.84 16.51
N SER A 96 -22.49 2.96 16.87
CA SER A 96 -21.93 4.13 17.54
C SER A 96 -21.78 5.36 16.65
N VAL A 97 -21.67 5.17 15.32
CA VAL A 97 -21.60 6.27 14.35
C VAL A 97 -22.91 6.30 13.56
N THR A 98 -23.61 7.42 13.67
CA THR A 98 -24.91 7.68 13.06
C THR A 98 -24.84 8.97 12.25
N ASN A 99 -25.90 9.28 11.51
CA ASN A 99 -26.03 10.57 10.80
C ASN A 99 -25.91 11.81 11.70
N LYS A 100 -25.97 11.66 13.03
CA LYS A 100 -25.88 12.76 14.00
C LYS A 100 -24.45 13.05 14.49
N ASN A 101 -23.46 12.22 14.16
CA ASN A 101 -22.09 12.36 14.67
C ASN A 101 -21.03 11.87 13.67
N MET A 102 -21.38 11.79 12.39
CA MET A 102 -20.55 11.17 11.36
C MET A 102 -19.33 12.03 11.02
N ASN A 103 -19.49 13.35 10.94
CA ASN A 103 -18.39 14.26 10.63
C ASN A 103 -17.44 14.39 11.83
N LYS A 104 -18.01 14.49 13.04
CA LYS A 104 -17.23 14.47 14.28
C LYS A 104 -16.43 13.18 14.43
N ALA A 105 -17.03 12.01 14.19
CA ALA A 105 -16.34 10.72 14.30
C ALA A 105 -15.12 10.65 13.37
N TYR A 106 -15.23 11.17 12.15
CA TYR A 106 -14.09 11.28 11.22
C TYR A 106 -12.97 12.13 11.82
N TRP A 107 -13.28 13.34 12.28
CA TRP A 107 -12.27 14.22 12.86
C TRP A 107 -11.69 13.70 14.17
N ASP A 108 -12.46 12.98 14.98
CA ASP A 108 -11.96 12.30 16.17
C ASP A 108 -10.90 11.25 15.81
N HIS A 109 -11.09 10.48 14.73
CA HIS A 109 -10.06 9.55 14.25
C HIS A 109 -8.83 10.25 13.68
N VAL A 110 -9.01 11.33 12.91
CA VAL A 110 -7.91 12.11 12.34
C VAL A 110 -7.09 12.76 13.45
N GLU A 111 -7.73 13.42 14.42
CA GLU A 111 -7.04 14.02 15.57
C GLU A 111 -6.32 12.93 16.36
N ARG A 112 -6.98 11.80 16.67
CA ARG A 112 -6.37 10.72 17.44
C ARG A 112 -5.15 10.09 16.76
N LEU A 113 -5.21 9.82 15.46
CA LEU A 113 -4.16 9.08 14.75
C LEU A 113 -3.09 9.97 14.12
N MET A 114 -3.42 11.21 13.78
CA MET A 114 -2.53 12.12 13.04
C MET A 114 -2.21 13.42 13.78
N GLY A 115 -2.98 13.78 14.82
CA GLY A 115 -2.76 15.03 15.54
C GLY A 115 -3.16 16.28 14.77
N ILE A 116 -4.07 16.13 13.80
CA ILE A 116 -4.55 17.22 12.95
C ILE A 116 -5.97 17.57 13.37
N LYS A 117 -6.26 18.87 13.49
CA LYS A 117 -7.58 19.39 13.84
C LYS A 117 -8.02 20.46 12.83
N PRO A 118 -9.28 20.42 12.36
CA PRO A 118 -9.80 21.41 11.43
C PRO A 118 -10.16 22.72 12.13
N MET A 119 -10.49 23.74 11.34
CA MET A 119 -11.34 24.85 11.80
C MET A 119 -12.69 24.31 12.31
N PRO A 120 -13.45 25.05 13.13
CA PRO A 120 -14.74 24.57 13.64
C PRO A 120 -15.64 24.01 12.52
N ARG A 121 -16.07 22.76 12.69
CA ARG A 121 -17.00 22.03 11.80
C ARG A 121 -18.23 21.61 12.59
N THR A 122 -19.34 21.41 11.90
CA THR A 122 -20.58 20.87 12.47
C THR A 122 -20.98 19.59 11.76
N GLU A 123 -22.13 19.01 12.13
CA GLU A 123 -22.73 17.88 11.41
C GLU A 123 -23.59 18.33 10.22
N GLU A 124 -23.67 19.64 9.95
CA GLU A 124 -24.16 20.15 8.65
C GLU A 124 -23.09 19.97 7.55
N ASP A 125 -21.84 19.69 7.95
CA ASP A 125 -20.73 19.34 7.08
C ASP A 125 -20.60 17.82 6.91
N LEU A 126 -20.00 17.39 5.80
CA LEU A 126 -19.54 16.01 5.60
C LEU A 126 -18.17 15.99 4.91
N ASP A 127 -17.13 16.29 5.67
CA ASP A 127 -15.75 16.38 5.17
C ASP A 127 -15.21 15.09 4.55
N PRO A 128 -15.45 13.87 5.10
CA PRO A 128 -14.99 12.66 4.43
C PRO A 128 -15.65 12.46 3.06
N GLY A 129 -16.82 13.05 2.79
CA GLY A 129 -17.48 13.02 1.49
C GLY A 129 -16.70 13.73 0.37
N ALA A 130 -15.79 14.65 0.72
CA ALA A 130 -14.92 15.32 -0.24
C ALA A 130 -13.74 14.45 -0.71
N ILE A 131 -13.51 13.28 -0.09
CA ILE A 131 -12.42 12.38 -0.45
C ILE A 131 -12.88 11.48 -1.61
N TYR A 132 -12.15 11.52 -2.73
CA TYR A 132 -12.46 10.75 -3.95
C TYR A 132 -12.83 9.29 -3.66
N HIS A 133 -12.02 8.60 -2.86
CA HIS A 133 -12.22 7.19 -2.54
C HIS A 133 -13.47 6.93 -1.68
N VAL A 134 -13.89 7.87 -0.86
CA VAL A 134 -15.15 7.77 -0.11
C VAL A 134 -16.32 7.94 -1.08
N ALA A 135 -16.30 9.02 -1.87
CA ALA A 135 -17.36 9.31 -2.84
C ALA A 135 -17.55 8.21 -3.91
N ASN A 136 -16.48 7.47 -4.24
CA ASN A 136 -16.51 6.40 -5.24
C ASN A 136 -16.54 4.99 -4.63
N GLY A 137 -16.75 4.84 -3.32
CA GLY A 137 -16.86 3.52 -2.68
C GLY A 137 -15.58 2.67 -2.74
N VAL A 138 -14.41 3.29 -2.91
CA VAL A 138 -13.12 2.59 -3.02
C VAL A 138 -12.50 2.44 -1.64
N SER A 139 -12.34 1.20 -1.14
CA SER A 139 -11.65 0.93 0.13
C SER A 139 -10.21 1.48 0.13
N TYR A 140 -9.76 2.08 1.23
CA TYR A 140 -8.50 2.83 1.32
C TYR A 140 -7.44 2.08 2.14
N ILE A 141 -7.84 1.06 2.92
CA ILE A 141 -6.91 0.18 3.65
C ILE A 141 -5.90 -0.49 2.73
N ARG A 142 -6.21 -0.59 1.42
CA ARG A 142 -5.26 -1.02 0.38
C ARG A 142 -3.96 -0.22 0.41
N TYR A 143 -4.01 1.10 0.64
CA TYR A 143 -2.82 1.96 0.70
C TYR A 143 -2.04 1.78 2.00
N PHE A 144 -2.73 1.54 3.12
CA PHE A 144 -2.07 1.19 4.39
C PHE A 144 -1.26 -0.10 4.25
N MET A 145 -1.88 -1.15 3.69
CA MET A 145 -1.20 -2.41 3.42
C MET A 145 -0.09 -2.25 2.39
N SER A 146 -0.32 -1.43 1.35
CA SER A 146 0.66 -1.12 0.31
C SER A 146 1.96 -0.62 0.91
N ILE A 147 1.90 0.35 1.82
CA ILE A 147 3.08 0.95 2.45
C ILE A 147 3.90 -0.11 3.21
N ILE A 148 3.26 -1.07 3.86
CA ILE A 148 3.98 -2.13 4.57
C ILE A 148 4.60 -3.11 3.56
N LEU A 149 3.79 -3.58 2.61
CA LEU A 149 4.19 -4.57 1.60
C LEU A 149 5.28 -4.04 0.67
N GLN A 150 5.19 -2.80 0.20
CA GLN A 150 6.18 -2.20 -0.71
C GLN A 150 7.57 -2.18 -0.08
N HIS A 151 7.68 -2.01 1.24
CA HIS A 151 8.97 -2.05 1.93
C HIS A 151 9.48 -3.49 2.10
N GLN A 152 8.60 -4.46 2.37
CA GLN A 152 8.98 -5.88 2.38
C GLN A 152 9.43 -6.36 0.99
N PHE A 153 8.73 -5.95 -0.07
CA PHE A 153 9.10 -6.23 -1.46
C PHE A 153 10.42 -5.57 -1.83
N HIS A 154 10.58 -4.29 -1.51
CA HIS A 154 11.82 -3.53 -1.74
C HIS A 154 13.01 -4.22 -1.07
N GLU A 155 12.89 -4.61 0.20
CA GLU A 155 13.95 -5.34 0.91
C GLU A 155 14.32 -6.66 0.21
N ALA A 156 13.33 -7.46 -0.21
CA ALA A 156 13.57 -8.72 -0.88
C ALA A 156 14.24 -8.53 -2.26
N MET A 157 13.76 -7.57 -3.04
CA MET A 157 14.31 -7.23 -4.35
C MET A 157 15.73 -6.67 -4.25
N CYS A 158 16.01 -5.85 -3.24
CA CYS A 158 17.34 -5.32 -2.96
C CYS A 158 18.33 -6.40 -2.54
N LYS A 159 17.91 -7.39 -1.74
CA LYS A 159 18.73 -8.57 -1.42
C LYS A 159 19.05 -9.37 -2.68
N ALA A 160 18.04 -9.63 -3.51
CA ALA A 160 18.22 -10.37 -4.76
C ALA A 160 19.12 -9.64 -5.77
N ALA A 161 19.09 -8.30 -5.78
CA ALA A 161 19.99 -7.48 -6.57
C ALA A 161 21.42 -7.38 -6.00
N GLY A 162 21.67 -7.88 -4.78
CA GLY A 162 22.94 -7.70 -4.08
C GLY A 162 23.20 -6.26 -3.63
N GLU A 163 22.16 -5.43 -3.55
CA GLU A 163 22.21 -3.99 -3.26
C GLU A 163 21.96 -3.68 -1.78
N TYR A 164 21.44 -4.65 -1.01
CA TYR A 164 21.18 -4.51 0.42
C TYR A 164 21.76 -5.69 1.21
N ASP A 165 22.45 -5.38 2.30
CA ASP A 165 22.87 -6.33 3.33
C ASP A 165 22.80 -5.65 4.70
N PRO A 166 21.97 -6.13 5.65
CA PRO A 166 21.83 -5.51 6.97
C PRO A 166 23.14 -5.44 7.77
N LYS A 167 24.15 -6.24 7.41
CA LYS A 167 25.46 -6.27 8.08
C LYS A 167 26.48 -5.30 7.45
N LYS A 168 26.13 -4.64 6.34
CA LYS A 168 27.05 -3.80 5.57
C LYS A 168 26.56 -2.36 5.51
N ALA A 169 27.36 -1.44 6.05
CA ALA A 169 27.02 -0.02 6.10
C ALA A 169 26.98 0.65 4.72
N ASP A 170 27.76 0.15 3.76
CA ASP A 170 27.83 0.64 2.37
C ASP A 170 26.67 0.17 1.49
N LYS A 171 25.79 -0.69 2.02
CA LYS A 171 24.60 -1.20 1.33
C LYS A 171 23.32 -0.93 2.12
N PRO A 172 22.95 0.33 2.38
CA PRO A 172 21.75 0.65 3.12
C PRO A 172 20.48 0.46 2.28
N LEU A 173 19.39 0.02 2.91
CA LEU A 173 18.13 -0.28 2.22
C LEU A 173 17.52 0.93 1.50
N HIS A 174 17.66 2.13 2.08
CA HIS A 174 17.08 3.37 1.55
C HIS A 174 17.78 3.90 0.28
N ASN A 175 19.00 3.44 -0.01
CA ASN A 175 19.76 3.83 -1.20
C ASN A 175 19.96 2.68 -2.20
N CYS A 176 19.22 1.58 -2.02
CA CYS A 176 19.23 0.45 -2.94
C CYS A 176 18.66 0.86 -4.32
N ASP A 177 19.35 0.46 -5.39
CA ASP A 177 18.86 0.58 -6.76
C ASP A 177 18.95 -0.77 -7.49
N PHE A 178 17.80 -1.46 -7.62
CA PHE A 178 17.72 -2.74 -8.32
C PHE A 178 17.48 -2.60 -9.84
N TYR A 179 17.67 -1.40 -10.43
CA TYR A 179 17.57 -1.21 -11.87
C TYR A 179 18.51 -2.14 -12.65
N LYS A 180 17.97 -2.81 -13.68
CA LYS A 180 18.61 -3.88 -14.48
C LYS A 180 18.93 -5.19 -13.73
N SER A 181 18.44 -5.37 -12.50
CA SER A 181 18.56 -6.65 -11.78
C SER A 181 17.57 -7.69 -12.30
N LYS A 182 18.05 -8.66 -13.09
CA LYS A 182 17.26 -9.84 -13.48
C LYS A 182 16.77 -10.65 -12.27
N PRO A 183 17.61 -10.94 -11.24
CA PRO A 183 17.14 -11.69 -10.06
C PRO A 183 15.99 -11.00 -9.31
N ALA A 184 16.02 -9.67 -9.18
CA ALA A 184 14.92 -8.92 -8.55
C ALA A 184 13.64 -9.00 -9.40
N GLY A 185 13.77 -8.83 -10.72
CA GLY A 185 12.66 -9.00 -11.66
C GLY A 185 12.05 -10.41 -11.64
N ASP A 186 12.86 -11.45 -11.46
CA ASP A 186 12.40 -12.83 -11.38
C ASP A 186 11.55 -13.10 -10.14
N LEU A 187 11.91 -12.54 -8.98
CA LEU A 187 11.09 -12.62 -7.76
C LEU A 187 9.73 -11.98 -7.97
N LEU A 188 9.72 -10.73 -8.47
CA LEU A 188 8.50 -9.99 -8.71
C LEU A 188 7.60 -10.71 -9.72
N ARG A 189 8.16 -11.17 -10.84
CA ARG A 189 7.44 -11.91 -11.88
C ARG A 189 6.81 -13.18 -11.32
N LYS A 190 7.54 -13.99 -10.54
CA LYS A 190 7.02 -15.23 -9.95
C LYS A 190 5.82 -14.99 -9.04
N ALA A 191 5.84 -13.91 -8.26
CA ALA A 191 4.70 -13.54 -7.41
C ALA A 191 3.53 -13.00 -8.25
N MET A 192 3.78 -12.05 -9.16
CA MET A 192 2.72 -11.43 -9.98
C MET A 192 2.02 -12.43 -10.92
N HIS A 193 2.73 -13.46 -11.38
CA HIS A 193 2.16 -14.50 -12.25
C HIS A 193 1.02 -15.28 -11.57
N LEU A 194 0.95 -15.28 -10.24
CA LEU A 194 -0.09 -15.99 -9.50
C LEU A 194 -1.42 -15.22 -9.44
N GLY A 195 -1.45 -13.90 -9.71
CA GLY A 195 -2.65 -13.09 -9.53
C GLY A 195 -3.31 -13.34 -8.17
N SER A 196 -4.61 -13.60 -8.17
CA SER A 196 -5.39 -14.00 -6.99
C SER A 196 -5.66 -15.51 -6.90
N SER A 197 -4.96 -16.33 -7.70
CA SER A 197 -5.14 -17.80 -7.72
C SER A 197 -4.63 -18.52 -6.46
N LYS A 198 -3.89 -17.83 -5.59
CA LYS A 198 -3.36 -18.33 -4.33
C LYS A 198 -3.62 -17.33 -3.21
N PRO A 199 -3.82 -17.80 -1.95
CA PRO A 199 -3.88 -16.92 -0.80
C PRO A 199 -2.65 -15.99 -0.72
N TRP A 200 -2.88 -14.72 -0.41
CA TRP A 200 -1.84 -13.71 -0.36
C TRP A 200 -0.60 -14.06 0.49
N PRO A 201 -0.66 -14.83 1.60
CA PRO A 201 0.55 -15.23 2.34
C PRO A 201 1.49 -16.10 1.51
N LEU A 202 0.95 -16.93 0.61
CA LEU A 202 1.75 -17.78 -0.27
C LEU A 202 2.36 -16.95 -1.41
N VAL A 203 1.63 -15.95 -1.92
CA VAL A 203 2.17 -15.02 -2.92
C VAL A 203 3.27 -14.15 -2.30
N LEU A 204 3.08 -13.68 -1.05
CA LEU A 204 4.08 -12.95 -0.29
C LEU A 204 5.36 -13.77 -0.11
N GLU A 205 5.23 -15.05 0.26
CA GLU A 205 6.37 -15.95 0.44
C GLU A 205 7.18 -16.11 -0.86
N LYS A 206 6.53 -16.09 -2.03
CA LYS A 206 7.23 -16.20 -3.32
C LYS A 206 8.14 -15.02 -3.63
N ILE A 207 7.83 -13.83 -3.14
CA ILE A 207 8.66 -12.63 -3.34
C ILE A 207 9.60 -12.37 -2.17
N THR A 208 9.17 -12.55 -0.91
CA THR A 208 9.96 -12.16 0.26
C THR A 208 10.53 -13.31 1.07
N GLY A 209 10.07 -14.55 0.85
CA GLY A 209 10.33 -15.69 1.71
C GLY A 209 9.56 -15.66 3.05
N GLN A 210 8.66 -14.69 3.25
CA GLN A 210 7.86 -14.54 4.48
C GLN A 210 6.38 -14.76 4.19
N LYS A 211 5.62 -15.29 5.16
CA LYS A 211 4.17 -15.46 5.04
C LYS A 211 3.37 -14.35 5.74
N THR A 212 4.04 -13.45 6.43
CA THR A 212 3.41 -12.43 7.27
C THR A 212 3.75 -11.03 6.79
N MET A 213 2.74 -10.17 6.79
CA MET A 213 2.95 -8.74 6.58
C MET A 213 3.55 -8.13 7.86
N THR A 214 4.72 -7.48 7.76
CA THR A 214 5.42 -6.91 8.91
C THR A 214 6.00 -5.53 8.59
N ALA A 215 6.02 -4.65 9.58
CA ALA A 215 6.61 -3.31 9.45
C ALA A 215 8.14 -3.29 9.59
N ASP A 216 8.80 -4.45 9.65
CA ASP A 216 10.24 -4.49 9.95
C ASP A 216 11.09 -3.88 8.85
N SER A 217 10.74 -4.14 7.59
CA SER A 217 11.41 -3.55 6.43
C SER A 217 11.21 -2.04 6.35
N LEU A 218 10.01 -1.56 6.68
CA LEU A 218 9.71 -0.14 6.80
C LEU A 218 10.58 0.52 7.89
N LYS A 219 10.64 -0.07 9.09
CA LYS A 219 11.49 0.42 10.19
C LYS A 219 12.98 0.42 9.81
N ARG A 220 13.46 -0.64 9.13
CA ARG A 220 14.85 -0.72 8.65
C ARG A 220 15.16 0.36 7.61
N PHE A 221 14.23 0.65 6.71
CA PHE A 221 14.38 1.69 5.69
C PHE A 221 14.61 3.07 6.33
N TYR A 222 13.79 3.43 7.33
CA TYR A 222 13.84 4.73 8.00
C TYR A 222 14.77 4.80 9.21
N LYS A 223 15.48 3.72 9.56
CA LYS A 223 16.34 3.67 10.76
C LYS A 223 17.36 4.82 10.87
N PRO A 224 18.03 5.26 9.78
CA PRO A 224 18.94 6.40 9.86
C PRO A 224 18.23 7.71 10.23
N LEU A 225 17.03 7.93 9.69
CA LEU A 225 16.21 9.10 10.00
C LEU A 225 15.72 9.06 11.45
N GLU A 226 15.25 7.92 11.92
CA GLU A 226 14.83 7.74 13.32
C GLU A 226 15.96 8.15 14.28
N ARG A 227 17.18 7.65 14.05
CA ARG A 227 18.36 8.03 14.87
C ARG A 227 18.66 9.52 14.82
N PHE A 228 18.54 10.14 13.65
CA PHE A 228 18.74 11.58 13.49
C PHE A 228 17.68 12.38 14.27
N LEU A 229 16.41 12.00 14.15
CA LEU A 229 15.29 12.65 14.84
C LEU A 229 15.40 12.48 16.36
N ASP A 230 15.76 11.30 16.86
CA ASP A 230 15.96 11.06 18.30
C ASP A 230 17.01 12.03 18.88
N LYS A 231 18.13 12.18 18.19
CA LYS A 231 19.19 13.12 18.58
C LYS A 231 18.69 14.57 18.54
N PHE A 232 18.05 14.96 17.43
CA PHE A 232 17.52 16.32 17.25
C PHE A 232 16.50 16.68 18.33
N LEU A 233 15.56 15.77 18.65
CA LEU A 233 14.54 15.98 19.67
C LEU A 233 15.15 16.13 21.07
N ALA A 234 16.15 15.31 21.41
CA ALA A 234 16.86 15.38 22.68
C ALA A 234 17.62 16.71 22.85
N GLU A 235 18.27 17.19 21.79
CA GLU A 235 19.04 18.45 21.81
C GLU A 235 18.14 19.69 21.86
N ASN A 236 16.96 19.63 21.23
CA ASN A 236 16.07 20.79 21.07
C ASN A 236 14.87 20.81 22.02
N LYS A 237 14.79 19.86 22.99
CA LYS A 237 13.74 19.77 24.02
C LYS A 237 12.31 19.90 23.46
N GLN A 238 12.06 19.27 22.31
CA GLN A 238 10.77 19.36 21.64
C GLN A 238 9.70 18.53 22.36
N CYS A 239 8.48 19.06 22.47
CA CYS A 239 7.33 18.31 22.98
C CYS A 239 6.84 17.31 21.93
N ILE A 240 6.57 16.07 22.33
CA ILE A 240 6.11 14.99 21.44
C ILE A 240 4.66 14.62 21.78
N GLY A 241 3.83 14.41 20.75
CA GLY A 241 2.43 14.03 20.88
C GLY A 241 1.46 15.21 20.90
N TRP A 242 0.16 14.91 21.03
CA TRP A 242 -0.92 15.90 20.97
C TRP A 242 -2.12 15.49 21.86
N GLY A 243 -2.98 16.45 22.17
CA GLY A 243 -4.19 16.24 22.99
C GLY A 243 -3.94 16.04 24.49
N LYS A 244 -4.99 15.65 25.24
CA LYS A 244 -4.92 15.36 26.69
C LYS A 244 -4.10 14.11 27.05
N VAL A 245 -3.74 13.30 26.06
CA VAL A 245 -3.00 12.02 26.21
C VAL A 245 -1.49 12.24 26.11
N HIS A 246 -0.99 13.40 26.55
CA HIS A 246 0.43 13.74 26.48
C HIS A 246 1.33 12.81 27.32
N GLN A 247 0.76 11.92 28.15
CA GLN A 247 1.54 11.04 29.04
C GLN A 247 1.10 9.56 29.10
N ASP A 248 -0.02 9.15 28.49
CA ASP A 248 -0.46 7.75 28.59
C ASP A 248 -0.05 6.93 27.37
N ASN A 249 1.15 6.36 27.46
CA ASN A 249 1.60 5.13 26.80
C ASN A 249 0.83 4.75 25.51
N ILE A 250 1.35 5.22 24.37
CA ILE A 250 0.98 4.78 23.00
C ILE A 250 0.95 3.23 22.88
N SER A 251 1.67 2.52 23.76
CA SER A 251 1.72 1.06 23.84
C SER A 251 0.41 0.36 24.26
N LYS A 252 -0.56 1.05 24.89
CA LYS A 252 -1.78 0.41 25.41
C LYS A 252 -2.92 0.22 24.40
N PHE A 253 -2.82 0.78 23.20
CA PHE A 253 -3.93 0.84 22.24
C PHE A 253 -3.81 -0.16 21.07
N TYR A 254 -3.36 -1.39 21.34
CA TYR A 254 -3.43 -2.48 20.36
C TYR A 254 -4.87 -2.99 20.21
N PHE A 255 -5.25 -3.17 18.94
CA PHE A 255 -6.58 -3.52 18.44
C PHE A 255 -7.21 -4.76 19.08
N ARG A 256 -8.46 -4.62 19.56
CA ARG A 256 -9.40 -5.74 19.70
C ARG A 256 -10.19 -5.88 18.40
N PHE A 257 -9.64 -6.57 17.41
CA PHE A 257 -10.52 -7.25 16.46
C PHE A 257 -11.06 -8.48 17.18
N ASN A 258 -12.35 -8.46 17.54
CA ASN A 258 -13.03 -9.69 17.93
C ASN A 258 -12.88 -10.67 16.77
N GLN A 259 -12.21 -11.80 17.02
CA GLN A 259 -12.21 -12.94 16.12
C GLN A 259 -13.66 -13.44 16.02
N ALA A 260 -14.39 -12.99 15.02
CA ALA A 260 -15.56 -13.73 14.56
C ALA A 260 -15.03 -15.07 14.02
N LYS A 261 -15.20 -16.14 14.80
CA LYS A 261 -14.97 -17.51 14.32
C LYS A 261 -16.02 -17.78 13.25
N PHE A 262 -15.62 -17.74 11.98
CA PHE A 262 -16.41 -18.30 10.91
C PHE A 262 -16.35 -19.82 11.04
N ASP A 263 -17.44 -20.39 11.54
CA ASP A 263 -17.61 -21.83 11.71
C ASP A 263 -18.05 -22.43 10.38
N MET A 264 -17.09 -22.84 9.55
CA MET A 264 -17.35 -23.56 8.31
C MET A 264 -17.78 -24.99 8.67
N LYS A 265 -19.09 -25.22 8.75
CA LYS A 265 -19.64 -26.58 8.79
C LYS A 265 -19.35 -27.26 7.45
N ALA A 266 -18.69 -28.40 7.50
CA ALA A 266 -18.48 -29.25 6.33
C ALA A 266 -19.80 -29.86 5.86
N SER A 267 -20.12 -29.72 4.58
CA SER A 267 -21.16 -30.49 3.89
C SER A 267 -20.58 -31.12 2.63
N GLU A 268 -21.00 -32.36 2.38
CA GLU A 268 -20.87 -33.19 1.16
C GLU A 268 -19.45 -33.53 0.61
N PRO A 269 -19.32 -34.61 -0.18
CA PRO A 269 -18.01 -35.16 -0.57
C PRO A 269 -17.24 -34.18 -1.46
N LEU A 270 -16.10 -33.71 -0.93
CA LEU A 270 -15.20 -32.69 -1.48
C LEU A 270 -14.91 -32.84 -2.99
N GLU A 271 -14.85 -34.06 -3.51
CA GLU A 271 -14.37 -34.38 -4.87
C GLU A 271 -15.42 -34.13 -5.97
N VAL A 272 -16.71 -34.31 -5.66
CA VAL A 272 -17.82 -34.04 -6.59
C VAL A 272 -18.06 -32.53 -6.68
N GLU A 273 -18.03 -31.84 -5.54
CA GLU A 273 -18.12 -30.38 -5.48
C GLU A 273 -16.94 -29.71 -6.19
N GLU A 274 -15.72 -30.21 -6.03
CA GLU A 274 -14.55 -29.64 -6.70
C GLU A 274 -14.65 -29.80 -8.23
N THR A 275 -15.12 -30.96 -8.71
CA THR A 275 -15.31 -31.19 -10.15
C THR A 275 -16.42 -30.30 -10.72
N ALA A 276 -17.56 -30.20 -10.02
CA ALA A 276 -18.65 -29.31 -10.41
C ALA A 276 -18.21 -27.84 -10.40
N ALA A 277 -17.47 -27.41 -9.38
CA ALA A 277 -16.90 -26.07 -9.28
C ALA A 277 -15.93 -25.79 -10.43
N ARG A 278 -15.05 -26.74 -10.79
CA ARG A 278 -14.13 -26.62 -11.94
C ARG A 278 -14.88 -26.47 -13.27
N ASN A 279 -15.93 -27.26 -13.49
CA ASN A 279 -16.74 -27.18 -14.72
C ASN A 279 -17.54 -25.88 -14.80
N PHE A 280 -18.16 -25.46 -13.68
CA PHE A 280 -18.82 -24.17 -13.57
C PHE A 280 -17.84 -23.03 -13.86
N PHE A 281 -16.66 -23.08 -13.24
CA PHE A 281 -15.63 -22.06 -13.40
C PHE A 281 -15.12 -21.96 -14.84
N ALA A 282 -14.91 -23.08 -15.53
CA ALA A 282 -14.51 -23.08 -16.94
C ALA A 282 -15.58 -22.46 -17.85
N THR A 283 -16.85 -22.78 -17.60
CA THR A 283 -17.99 -22.22 -18.36
C THR A 283 -18.17 -20.73 -18.07
N TRP A 284 -18.07 -20.35 -16.80
CA TRP A 284 -18.18 -18.97 -16.34
C TRP A 284 -17.04 -18.10 -16.85
N ASP A 285 -15.81 -18.61 -16.89
CA ASP A 285 -14.66 -17.85 -17.39
C ASP A 285 -14.80 -17.49 -18.88
N LEU A 286 -15.34 -18.42 -19.68
CA LEU A 286 -15.66 -18.17 -21.08
C LEU A 286 -16.74 -17.08 -21.21
N LEU A 287 -17.82 -17.19 -20.43
CA LEU A 287 -18.90 -16.20 -20.42
C LEU A 287 -18.40 -14.82 -19.99
N GLN A 288 -17.65 -14.77 -18.88
CA GLN A 288 -17.13 -13.52 -18.34
C GLN A 288 -16.15 -12.87 -19.32
N SER A 289 -15.25 -13.64 -19.95
CA SER A 289 -14.35 -13.11 -20.98
C SER A 289 -15.12 -12.49 -22.15
N ASN A 290 -16.19 -13.16 -22.60
CA ASN A 290 -17.03 -12.69 -23.70
C ASN A 290 -17.86 -11.45 -23.36
N LEU A 291 -18.20 -11.22 -22.08
CA LEU A 291 -18.95 -10.04 -21.64
C LEU A 291 -18.03 -8.88 -21.24
N TYR A 292 -16.95 -9.18 -20.54
CA TYR A 292 -16.05 -8.20 -19.96
C TYR A 292 -15.23 -7.47 -21.03
N TYR A 293 -14.78 -8.17 -22.07
CA TYR A 293 -14.00 -7.53 -23.13
C TYR A 293 -14.81 -6.46 -23.90
N PRO A 294 -16.04 -6.73 -24.38
CA PRO A 294 -16.91 -5.70 -24.95
C PRO A 294 -17.22 -4.57 -23.97
N TYR A 295 -17.53 -4.88 -22.71
CA TYR A 295 -17.80 -3.86 -21.69
C TYR A 295 -16.59 -2.95 -21.46
N ALA A 296 -15.40 -3.52 -21.25
CA ALA A 296 -14.17 -2.77 -21.00
C ALA A 296 -13.79 -1.91 -22.21
N SER A 297 -13.94 -2.43 -23.43
CA SER A 297 -13.72 -1.67 -24.66
C SER A 297 -14.73 -0.52 -24.82
N ALA A 298 -16.02 -0.78 -24.60
CA ALA A 298 -17.06 0.25 -24.68
C ALA A 298 -16.86 1.34 -23.62
N ASN A 299 -16.54 0.96 -22.38
CA ASN A 299 -16.25 1.89 -21.29
C ASN A 299 -14.97 2.71 -21.53
N TRP A 300 -13.91 2.09 -22.08
CA TRP A 300 -12.71 2.81 -22.52
C TRP A 300 -13.06 3.82 -23.59
N ASN A 301 -13.73 3.40 -24.67
CA ASN A 301 -14.13 4.27 -25.77
C ASN A 301 -14.99 5.44 -25.26
N TYR A 302 -15.97 5.17 -24.39
CA TYR A 302 -16.79 6.21 -23.78
C TYR A 302 -15.95 7.23 -23.00
N LYS A 303 -14.97 6.77 -22.20
CA LYS A 303 -14.13 7.66 -21.37
C LYS A 303 -13.05 8.40 -22.16
N THR A 304 -12.55 7.84 -23.26
CA THR A 304 -11.43 8.42 -24.01
C THR A 304 -11.84 9.14 -25.30
N ASN A 305 -13.04 8.88 -25.82
CA ASN A 305 -13.55 9.49 -27.05
C ASN A 305 -14.57 10.61 -26.78
N MET A 306 -14.46 11.29 -25.63
CA MET A 306 -15.40 12.34 -25.19
C MET A 306 -15.39 13.63 -26.02
N THR A 307 -14.74 13.67 -27.19
CA THR A 307 -14.61 14.90 -27.99
C THR A 307 -15.76 15.16 -28.96
N GLU A 308 -16.56 14.16 -29.34
CA GLU A 308 -17.66 14.36 -30.31
C GLU A 308 -19.06 14.24 -29.70
N ASP A 309 -19.29 13.34 -28.74
CA ASP A 309 -20.64 13.04 -28.24
C ASP A 309 -21.26 14.10 -27.31
N ASN A 310 -20.47 15.03 -26.76
CA ASN A 310 -20.96 16.11 -25.89
C ASN A 310 -21.02 17.49 -26.58
N LEU A 311 -20.74 17.59 -27.88
CA LEU A 311 -20.84 18.88 -28.60
C LEU A 311 -22.28 19.33 -28.86
N ASN A 312 -23.25 18.41 -28.77
CA ASN A 312 -24.65 18.67 -29.10
C ASN A 312 -25.66 18.27 -28.00
N SER A 313 -25.20 18.05 -26.76
CA SER A 313 -26.06 17.76 -25.59
C SER A 313 -26.21 18.97 -24.67
#